data_AF-A0A316AE11-F1
#
_entry.id   AF-A0A316AE11-F1
#
_cell.length_a   1.000
_cell.length_b   1.000
_cell.length_c   1.000
_cell.angle_alpha   90.00
_cell.angle_beta   90.00
_cell.angle_gamma   90.00
#
_symmetry.space_group_name_H-M   'P 1'
#
loop_
_entity.id
_entity.type
_entity.pdbx_description
1 polymer ?
#
loop_
_entity_poly.entity_id
_entity_poly.type
_entity_poly.pdbx_seq_one_letter_code
_entity_poly.pdbx_strand_id
1 'polypeptide(L)' 'MKVTLRQRNQGGKTSLYLDYYHKGKRKTEYLNLYLEPNPKTKEKRT' A
#
# COMPACT_ATOMS: atom_id res chain seq x y z
N MET A 1 -13.15 -8.35 -11.93
CA MET A 1 -12.62 -7.18 -11.18
C MET A 1 -11.53 -7.71 -10.28
N LYS A 2 -10.33 -7.12 -10.30
CA LYS A 2 -9.23 -7.50 -9.40
C LYS A 2 -8.70 -6.25 -8.71
N VAL A 3 -8.56 -6.31 -7.40
CA VAL A 3 -8.03 -5.22 -6.58
C VAL A 3 -6.84 -5.77 -5.80
N THR A 4 -5.72 -5.06 -5.83
CA THR A 4 -4.50 -5.45 -5.12
C THR A 4 -3.89 -4.25 -4.43
N LEU A 5 -3.28 -4.48 -3.27
CA LEU A 5 -2.48 -3.48 -2.59
C LEU A 5 -1.06 -3.49 -3.16
N ARG A 6 -0.61 -2.38 -3.72
CA ARG A 6 0.76 -2.22 -4.25
C ARG A 6 1.58 -1.37 -3.30
N GLN A 7 2.80 -1.82 -3.03
CA GLN A 7 3.80 -1.08 -2.27
C GLN A 7 4.78 -0.38 -3.22
N ARG A 8 5.17 0.85 -2.90
CA ARG A 8 6.18 1.61 -3.65
C ARG A 8 7.22 2.18 -2.68
N ASN A 9 8.48 1.83 -2.90
CA ASN A 9 9.61 2.34 -2.13
C ASN A 9 10.19 3.56 -2.82
N GLN A 10 10.19 4.72 -2.16
CA GLN A 10 10.80 5.94 -2.67
C GLN A 10 11.20 6.85 -1.49
N GLY A 11 12.41 7.43 -1.53
CA GLY A 11 12.85 8.39 -0.52
C GLY A 11 12.89 7.84 0.91
N GLY A 12 13.21 6.54 1.07
CA GLY A 12 13.26 5.88 2.37
C GLY A 12 11.88 5.55 2.99
N LYS A 13 10.78 5.80 2.27
CA LYS A 13 9.43 5.47 2.71
C LYS A 13 8.78 4.45 1.77
N THR A 14 7.96 3.58 2.34
CA THR A 14 7.10 2.65 1.57
C THR A 14 5.68 3.18 1.53
N SER A 15 5.25 3.67 0.39
CA SER A 15 3.89 4.19 0.15
C SER A 15 2.97 3.09 -0.37
N LEU A 16 1.68 3.19 -0.04
CA LEU A 16 0.66 2.24 -0.48
C LEU A 16 -0.22 2.83 -1.59
N TYR A 17 -0.52 1.99 -2.57
CA TYR A 17 -1.39 2.30 -3.69
C TYR A 17 -2.45 1.22 -3.84
N LEU A 18 -3.66 1.62 -4.21
CA LEU A 18 -4.69 0.70 -4.66
C LEU A 18 -4.52 0.51 -6.16
N ASP A 19 -4.32 -0.73 -6.56
CA ASP A 19 -4.22 -1.10 -7.95
C ASP A 19 -5.46 -1.90 -8.33
N TYR A 20 -6.23 -1.37 -9.28
CA TYR A 20 -7.47 -1.99 -9.72
C TYR A 20 -7.44 -2.29 -11.21
N TYR A 21 -7.89 -3.50 -11.53
CA TYR A 21 -8.06 -3.99 -12.89
C TYR A 21 -9.53 -4.25 -13.17
N HIS A 22 -10.07 -3.53 -14.15
CA HIS A 22 -11.45 -3.65 -14.57
C HIS A 22 -11.55 -3.47 -16.09
N LYS A 23 -12.16 -4.45 -16.78
CA LYS A 23 -12.43 -4.43 -18.22
C LYS A 23 -11.20 -4.07 -19.07
N GLY A 24 -10.08 -4.77 -18.87
CA GLY A 24 -8.86 -4.53 -19.65
C GLY A 24 -8.02 -3.34 -19.17
N LYS A 25 -8.56 -2.48 -18.30
CA LYS A 25 -7.90 -1.24 -17.85
C LYS A 25 -7.39 -1.38 -16.42
N ARG A 26 -6.13 -1.02 -16.22
CA ARG A 26 -5.48 -0.90 -14.92
C ARG A 26 -5.40 0.56 -14.53
N LYS A 27 -5.81 0.92 -13.31
CA LYS A 27 -5.43 2.22 -12.72
C LYS A 27 -4.91 2.03 -11.31
N THR A 28 -4.10 3.01 -10.90
CA THR A 28 -3.44 3.04 -9.60
C THR A 28 -3.80 4.34 -8.89
N GLU A 29 -4.28 4.24 -7.66
CA GLU A 29 -4.64 5.38 -6.82
C GLU A 29 -3.78 5.38 -5.57
N TYR A 30 -3.27 6.56 -5.20
CA TYR A 30 -2.44 6.71 -4.00
C TYR A 30 -3.34 6.75 -2.76
N LEU A 31 -3.04 5.91 -1.76
CA LEU A 31 -3.87 5.79 -0.57
C LEU A 31 -3.55 6.81 0.52
N ASN A 32 -2.51 7.63 0.33
CA ASN A 32 -1.96 8.50 1.38
C ASN A 32 -1.56 7.75 2.66
N LEU A 33 -1.12 6.50 2.50
CA LEU A 33 -0.64 5.63 3.58
C LEU A 33 0.82 5.25 3.33
N TYR A 34 1.57 5.11 4.42
CA TYR A 34 2.93 4.61 4.44
C TYR A 34 3.04 3.40 5.38
N LEU A 35 3.97 2.50 5.08
CA LEU A 35 4.36 1.45 6.02
C LEU A 35 5.44 1.99 6.95
N GLU A 36 5.23 1.75 8.24
CA GLU A 36 6.26 1.92 9.26
C GLU A 36 7.30 0.80 9.10
N PRO A 37 8.60 1.11 8.89
CA PRO A 37 9.63 0.10 8.67
C PRO A 37 9.89 -0.78 9.89
N ASN A 38 9.56 -0.31 11.09
CA ASN A 38 9.62 -1.07 12.33
C ASN A 38 8.22 -1.14 12.96
N PRO A 39 7.33 -2.00 12.45
CA PRO A 39 5.98 -2.09 12.98
C PRO A 39 6.06 -2.55 14.44
N LYS A 40 5.38 -1.83 15.34
CA LYS A 40 5.16 -2.32 16.71
C LYS A 40 4.48 -3.69 16.58
N THR A 41 5.12 -4.74 17.08
CA THR A 41 4.51 -6.07 17.19
C THR A 41 3.19 -5.94 17.93
N LYS A 42 2.24 -6.86 17.69
CA LYS A 42 0.91 -6.82 18.33
C LYS A 42 0.99 -6.70 19.86
N GLU A 43 2.10 -7.13 20.44
CA GLU A 43 2.45 -7.04 21.86
C GLU A 43 2.65 -5.61 22.40
N LYS A 44 2.82 -4.61 21.54
CA LYS A 44 3.00 -3.18 21.93
C LYS A 44 1.74 -2.34 21.77
N ARG A 45 0.57 -2.96 21.59
CA ARG A 45 -0.75 -2.33 21.68
C ARG A 45 -1.37 -2.64 23.06
N THR A 46 -0.69 -2.23 24.12
CA THR A 46 -1.19 -2.20 25.50
C THR A 46 -0.77 -0.90 26.13
#